data_AF-S9Q8H9-F1
#
_entry.id   AF-S9Q8H9-F1
#
_cell.length_a   1.000
_cell.length_b   1.000
_cell.length_c   1.000
_cell.angle_alpha   90.00
_cell.angle_beta   90.00
_cell.angle_gamma   90.00
#
_symmetry.space_group_name_H-M   'P 1'
#
loop_
_entity.id
_entity.type
_entity.pdbx_description
1 polymer ?
#
loop_
_entity_poly.entity_id
_entity_poly.type
_entity_poly.pdbx_seq_one_letter_code
_entity_poly.pdbx_strand_id
1 'polypeptide(L)'
;MRFQTPLIPARLIRRYKRFLADVVLEDTGEEVTAHCPNPGAMLGLKGDGTRVWLEPNDDPRKKLKYGWRFAELSGGHFACVDTGLPNRVVKEALLAGQISELSNYRNVRPEVAYGTGSRVDFMLSQDGLPDAYVEVKSVTLRREGDWAEFPDCVTARGAKHLQELIEVAQAGARAVMLYLVSRTDCGKLRMATDLDPNYAQTFDLARANGVEMICYASHISPDGITLANALPIGPDPQSGPRVA
;
A
#
# COMPACT_ATOMS: atom_id res chain seq x y z
N MET A 1 4.22 11.72 -5.41
CA MET A 1 4.83 12.68 -4.49
C MET A 1 6.36 12.64 -4.58
N ARG A 2 7.01 13.79 -4.44
CA ARG A 2 8.48 13.90 -4.31
C ARG A 2 8.89 14.04 -2.85
N PHE A 3 10.02 13.45 -2.47
CA PHE A 3 10.62 13.74 -1.16
C PHE A 3 11.18 15.16 -1.17
N GLN A 4 11.02 15.86 -0.04
CA GLN A 4 11.50 17.24 0.09
C GLN A 4 12.97 17.28 0.51
N THR A 5 13.44 16.20 1.13
CA THR A 5 14.84 15.99 1.48
C THR A 5 15.38 14.79 0.71
N PRO A 6 16.63 14.85 0.21
CA PRO A 6 17.28 13.70 -0.40
C PRO A 6 17.29 12.51 0.56
N LEU A 7 16.91 11.34 0.06
CA LEU A 7 17.00 10.12 0.85
C LEU A 7 18.45 9.66 0.97
N ILE A 8 18.81 9.19 2.16
CA ILE A 8 20.15 8.71 2.50
C ILE A 8 20.15 7.18 2.44
N PRO A 9 21.02 6.54 1.64
CA PRO A 9 21.12 5.10 1.61
C PRO A 9 21.87 4.56 2.84
N ALA A 10 21.41 3.42 3.36
CA ALA A 10 21.97 2.74 4.51
C ALA A 10 21.85 1.21 4.37
N ARG A 11 22.55 0.45 5.21
CA ARG A 11 22.44 -1.01 5.31
C ARG A 11 21.72 -1.41 6.58
N LEU A 12 20.64 -2.18 6.43
CA LEU A 12 19.87 -2.67 7.56
C LEU A 12 20.70 -3.65 8.39
N ILE A 13 20.85 -3.38 9.69
CA ILE A 13 21.39 -4.35 10.65
C ILE A 13 20.24 -5.22 11.14
N ARG A 14 19.16 -4.60 11.63
CA ARG A 14 17.98 -5.30 12.15
C ARG A 14 16.79 -4.37 12.30
N ARG A 15 15.57 -4.94 12.22
CA ARG A 15 14.32 -4.30 12.65
C ARG A 15 13.83 -4.94 13.96
N TYR A 16 13.44 -4.13 14.94
CA TYR A 16 13.00 -4.59 16.25
C TYR A 16 11.94 -3.66 16.85
N LYS A 17 11.23 -4.16 17.88
CA LYS A 17 10.14 -3.44 18.56
C LYS A 17 9.10 -2.82 17.60
N ARG A 18 8.90 -3.46 16.44
CA ARG A 18 8.06 -3.05 15.29
C ARG A 18 8.48 -1.76 14.59
N PHE A 19 8.85 -0.72 15.34
CA PHE A 19 9.02 0.66 14.83
C PHE A 19 10.46 1.17 14.84
N LEU A 20 11.44 0.32 15.15
CA LEU A 20 12.85 0.68 15.20
C LEU A 20 13.65 -0.18 14.23
N ALA A 21 14.62 0.44 13.57
CA ALA A 21 15.61 -0.25 12.75
C ALA A 21 16.99 0.33 13.04
N ASP A 22 17.95 -0.54 13.36
CA ASP A 22 19.36 -0.14 13.42
C ASP A 22 19.95 -0.35 12.03
N VAL A 23 20.71 0.63 11.54
CA VAL A 23 21.23 0.69 10.18
C VAL A 23 22.63 1.32 10.17
N VAL A 24 23.45 0.97 9.18
CA VAL A 24 24.75 1.61 8.93
C VAL A 24 24.60 2.57 7.75
N LEU A 25 24.87 3.86 7.93
CA LEU A 25 24.86 4.83 6.83
C LEU A 25 25.98 4.50 5.81
N GLU A 26 25.68 4.49 4.52
CA GLU A 26 26.66 4.08 3.50
C GLU A 26 27.80 5.09 3.30
N ASP A 27 27.54 6.37 3.53
CA ASP A 27 28.48 7.46 3.31
C ASP A 27 29.49 7.62 4.47
N THR A 28 29.03 7.49 5.72
CA THR A 28 29.85 7.69 6.91
C THR A 28 30.29 6.39 7.58
N GLY A 29 29.56 5.29 7.37
CA GLY A 29 29.73 4.06 8.15
C GLY A 29 29.18 4.14 9.58
N GLU A 30 28.47 5.21 9.94
CA GLU A 30 27.89 5.40 11.27
C GLU A 30 26.68 4.48 11.49
N GLU A 31 26.60 3.84 12.66
CA GLU A 31 25.41 3.14 13.11
C GLU A 31 24.39 4.13 13.68
N VAL A 32 23.19 4.16 13.09
CA VAL A 32 22.09 5.01 13.54
C VAL A 32 20.81 4.20 13.74
N THR A 33 19.90 4.71 14.59
CA THR A 33 18.55 4.15 14.73
C THR A 33 17.54 4.97 13.92
N ALA A 34 16.85 4.31 13.00
CA ALA A 34 15.76 4.88 12.21
C ALA A 34 14.39 4.44 12.72
N HIS A 35 13.40 5.31 12.52
CA HIS A 35 12.00 4.94 12.67
C HIS A 35 11.57 4.04 11.49
N CYS A 36 10.94 2.90 11.79
CA CYS A 36 10.27 2.05 10.81
C CYS A 36 8.74 2.34 10.83
N PRO A 37 8.20 3.11 9.87
CA PRO A 37 6.78 3.47 9.78
C PRO A 37 5.91 2.34 9.18
N ASN A 38 6.19 1.10 9.57
CA ASN A 38 5.45 -0.08 9.15
C ASN A 38 5.21 -1.00 10.35
N PRO A 39 3.96 -1.18 10.82
CA PRO A 39 3.67 -2.10 11.91
C PRO A 39 3.59 -3.57 11.46
N GLY A 40 3.49 -3.83 10.15
CA GLY A 40 3.26 -5.14 9.55
C GLY A 40 4.46 -6.09 9.59
N ALA A 41 4.26 -7.28 9.04
CA ALA A 41 5.27 -8.34 9.06
C ALA A 41 6.49 -7.96 8.20
N MET A 42 6.30 -7.21 7.11
CA MET A 42 7.36 -6.83 6.16
C MET A 42 8.11 -8.07 5.64
N LEU A 43 7.36 -9.14 5.33
CA LEU A 43 7.93 -10.39 4.83
C LEU A 43 8.73 -10.11 3.55
N GLY A 44 10.00 -10.54 3.54
CA GLY A 44 10.91 -10.35 2.41
C GLY A 44 11.52 -8.94 2.26
N LEU A 45 11.29 -8.00 3.19
CA LEU A 45 11.73 -6.60 3.07
C LEU A 45 12.74 -6.15 4.13
N LYS A 46 13.10 -7.02 5.08
CA LYS A 46 13.86 -6.68 6.29
C LYS A 46 15.03 -7.62 6.56
N GLY A 47 15.61 -8.22 5.52
CA GLY A 47 16.77 -9.10 5.67
C GLY A 47 18.01 -8.33 6.08
N ASP A 48 18.89 -8.94 6.86
CA ASP A 48 20.15 -8.34 7.27
C ASP A 48 20.98 -7.93 6.03
N GLY A 49 21.58 -6.75 6.07
CA GLY A 49 22.33 -6.15 4.96
C GLY A 49 21.48 -5.55 3.83
N THR A 50 20.14 -5.64 3.90
CA THR A 50 19.24 -5.00 2.92
C THR A 50 19.58 -3.52 2.82
N ARG A 51 19.73 -3.01 1.59
CA ARG A 51 19.89 -1.57 1.38
C ARG A 51 18.57 -0.87 1.62
N VAL A 52 18.58 0.17 2.44
CA VAL A 52 17.39 0.94 2.80
C VAL A 52 17.61 2.41 2.55
N TRP A 53 16.52 3.14 2.36
CA TRP A 53 16.53 4.57 2.07
C TRP A 53 15.83 5.32 3.19
N LEU A 54 16.57 6.23 3.81
CA LEU A 54 16.17 6.98 5.00
C LEU A 54 15.89 8.43 4.63
N GLU A 55 14.76 8.96 5.10
CA GLU A 55 14.51 10.40 5.08
C GLU A 55 15.10 11.01 6.37
N PRO A 56 16.02 11.98 6.28
CA PRO A 56 16.53 12.68 7.46
C PRO A 56 15.44 13.55 8.10
N ASN A 57 15.56 13.78 9.40
CA ASN A 57 14.62 14.54 10.20
C ASN A 57 15.34 15.45 11.19
N ASP A 58 15.29 16.75 10.89
CA ASP A 58 15.92 17.80 11.68
C ASP A 58 15.00 18.41 12.73
N ASP A 59 13.75 17.93 12.87
CA ASP A 59 12.83 18.44 13.90
C ASP A 59 13.44 18.16 15.30
N PRO A 60 13.73 19.20 16.10
CA PRO A 60 14.34 19.04 17.41
C PRO A 60 13.43 18.28 18.39
N ARG A 61 12.12 18.21 18.13
CA ARG A 61 11.14 17.47 18.95
C ARG A 61 11.16 15.97 18.67
N LYS A 62 11.74 15.53 17.54
CA LYS A 62 11.78 14.12 17.15
C LYS A 62 13.01 13.45 17.72
N LYS A 63 12.78 12.35 18.46
CA LYS A 63 13.84 11.55 19.09
C LYS A 63 14.70 10.81 18.06
N LEU A 64 14.10 10.33 16.98
CA LEU A 64 14.80 9.63 15.90
C LEU A 64 15.00 10.59 14.73
N LYS A 65 16.25 10.65 14.24
CA LYS A 65 16.70 11.56 13.18
C LYS A 65 16.50 11.01 11.77
N TYR A 66 16.00 9.78 11.65
CA TYR A 66 15.82 9.12 10.37
C TYR A 66 14.49 8.38 10.33
N GLY A 67 13.80 8.45 9.19
CA GLY A 67 12.61 7.66 8.88
C GLY A 67 12.87 6.74 7.70
N TRP A 68 12.68 5.44 7.86
CA TRP A 68 12.84 4.47 6.79
C TRP A 68 11.68 4.59 5.78
N ARG A 69 11.99 4.88 4.51
CA ARG A 69 11.02 5.00 3.41
C ARG A 69 10.96 3.79 2.51
N PHE A 70 12.11 3.35 1.98
CA PHE A 70 12.19 2.27 1.01
C PHE A 70 13.20 1.19 1.39
N ALA A 71 12.92 -0.04 0.96
CA ALA A 71 13.92 -1.09 0.86
C ALA A 71 14.28 -1.30 -0.61
N GLU A 72 15.56 -1.43 -0.92
CA GLU A 72 16.03 -1.88 -2.23
C GLU A 72 15.90 -3.41 -2.30
N LEU A 73 15.45 -3.89 -3.44
CA LEU A 73 15.22 -5.28 -3.77
C LEU A 73 16.24 -5.71 -4.83
N SER A 74 16.37 -7.02 -5.05
CA SER A 74 17.20 -7.57 -6.12
C SER A 74 16.89 -6.94 -7.47
N GLY A 75 17.91 -6.70 -8.30
CA GLY A 75 17.75 -6.14 -9.64
C GLY A 75 17.50 -4.63 -9.69
N GLY A 76 17.74 -3.89 -8.59
CA GLY A 76 17.56 -2.44 -8.53
C GLY A 76 16.10 -2.01 -8.36
N HIS A 77 15.25 -2.94 -7.95
CA HIS A 77 13.85 -2.66 -7.62
C HIS A 77 13.71 -2.07 -6.21
N PHE A 78 12.55 -1.52 -5.89
CA PHE A 78 12.25 -0.91 -4.60
C PHE A 78 10.93 -1.41 -4.04
N ALA A 79 10.79 -1.35 -2.71
CA ALA A 79 9.52 -1.48 -1.99
C ALA A 79 9.32 -0.32 -1.01
N CYS A 80 8.11 0.25 -0.99
CA CYS A 80 7.65 1.24 -0.02
C CYS A 80 7.36 0.59 1.32
N VAL A 81 8.23 0.86 2.29
CA VAL A 81 8.09 0.42 3.68
C VAL A 81 7.13 1.35 4.41
N ASP A 82 7.16 2.65 4.11
CA ASP A 82 6.31 3.63 4.79
C ASP A 82 4.83 3.50 4.39
N THR A 83 4.04 2.98 5.33
CA THR A 83 2.61 2.76 5.17
C THR A 83 1.78 4.05 5.13
N GLY A 84 2.36 5.21 5.43
CA GLY A 84 1.71 6.52 5.31
C GLY A 84 1.79 7.13 3.91
N LEU A 85 2.63 6.61 3.01
CA LEU A 85 2.80 7.14 1.65
C LEU A 85 1.70 6.71 0.66
N PRO A 86 1.17 5.46 0.67
CA PRO A 86 0.17 5.00 -0.29
C PRO A 86 -1.03 5.92 -0.45
N ASN A 87 -1.68 6.35 0.65
CA ASN A 87 -2.82 7.26 0.58
C ASN A 87 -2.43 8.62 -0.03
N ARG A 88 -1.21 9.12 0.22
CA ARG A 88 -0.74 10.35 -0.42
C ARG A 88 -0.57 10.18 -1.92
N VAL A 89 0.01 9.05 -2.36
CA VAL A 89 0.18 8.72 -3.77
C VAL A 89 -1.17 8.62 -4.47
N VAL A 90 -2.10 7.88 -3.88
CA VAL A 90 -3.46 7.73 -4.42
C VAL A 90 -4.19 9.07 -4.46
N LYS A 91 -4.10 9.88 -3.40
CA LYS A 91 -4.72 11.22 -3.39
C LYS A 91 -4.21 12.11 -4.51
N GLU A 92 -2.89 12.17 -4.72
CA GLU A 92 -2.30 12.95 -5.82
C GLU A 92 -2.78 12.44 -7.18
N ALA A 93 -2.84 11.12 -7.36
CA ALA A 93 -3.29 10.51 -8.60
C ALA A 93 -4.78 10.73 -8.87
N LEU A 94 -5.64 10.67 -7.84
CA LEU A 94 -7.07 10.99 -7.93
C LEU A 94 -7.27 12.44 -8.36
N LEU A 95 -6.59 13.38 -7.70
CA LEU A 95 -6.67 14.81 -8.03
C LEU A 95 -6.15 15.13 -9.43
N ALA A 96 -5.17 14.35 -9.92
CA ALA A 96 -4.61 14.48 -11.25
C ALA A 96 -5.38 13.69 -12.33
N GLY A 97 -6.47 12.98 -11.98
CA GLY A 97 -7.25 12.17 -12.91
C GLY A 97 -6.48 10.98 -13.50
N GLN A 98 -5.44 10.49 -12.83
CA GLN A 98 -4.55 9.43 -13.33
C GLN A 98 -5.11 8.02 -13.12
N ILE A 99 -6.13 7.86 -12.27
CA ILE A 99 -6.85 6.60 -12.09
C ILE A 99 -8.02 6.63 -13.06
N SER A 100 -7.91 5.88 -14.15
CA SER A 100 -8.81 5.99 -15.32
C SER A 100 -10.27 5.79 -14.94
N GLU A 101 -10.53 4.80 -14.08
CA GLU A 101 -11.86 4.42 -13.59
C GLU A 101 -12.52 5.54 -12.76
N LEU A 102 -11.73 6.45 -12.19
CA LEU A 102 -12.16 7.49 -11.27
C LEU A 102 -11.87 8.91 -11.79
N SER A 103 -11.39 9.03 -13.04
CA SER A 103 -10.92 10.29 -13.64
C SER A 103 -12.02 11.35 -13.83
N ASN A 104 -13.29 10.93 -13.84
CA ASN A 104 -14.44 11.82 -13.98
C ASN A 104 -14.82 12.55 -12.68
N TYR A 105 -14.24 12.18 -11.54
CA TYR A 105 -14.51 12.82 -10.25
C TYR A 105 -13.56 14.00 -9.99
N ARG A 106 -14.11 15.15 -9.57
CA ARG A 106 -13.30 16.35 -9.28
C ARG A 106 -13.13 16.62 -7.79
N ASN A 107 -14.07 16.18 -6.96
CA ASN A 107 -14.00 16.39 -5.51
C ASN A 107 -13.44 15.14 -4.83
N VAL A 108 -12.34 15.30 -4.08
CA VAL A 108 -11.69 14.21 -3.34
C VAL A 108 -11.67 14.57 -1.86
N ARG A 109 -12.42 13.83 -1.05
CA ARG A 109 -12.50 14.03 0.40
C ARG A 109 -11.87 12.85 1.14
N PRO A 110 -10.77 13.05 1.89
CA PRO A 110 -10.17 11.97 2.65
C PRO A 110 -10.92 11.67 3.95
N GLU A 111 -10.74 10.46 4.48
CA GLU A 111 -11.12 10.06 5.84
C GLU A 111 -12.61 10.27 6.16
N VAL A 112 -13.49 9.98 5.20
CA VAL A 112 -14.95 10.17 5.38
C VAL A 112 -15.53 8.98 6.16
N ALA A 113 -16.34 9.27 7.17
CA ALA A 113 -17.00 8.22 7.94
C ALA A 113 -18.03 7.46 7.09
N TYR A 114 -18.05 6.14 7.22
CA TYR A 114 -18.99 5.24 6.54
C TYR A 114 -19.17 3.95 7.35
N GLY A 115 -20.22 3.17 7.05
CA GLY A 115 -20.51 1.91 7.73
C GLY A 115 -20.64 2.09 9.25
N THR A 116 -20.19 1.08 10.01
CA THR A 116 -20.31 1.08 11.48
C THR A 116 -18.95 1.33 12.13
N GLY A 117 -18.60 2.62 12.28
CA GLY A 117 -17.39 3.06 12.97
C GLY A 117 -16.11 2.98 12.14
N SER A 118 -16.23 2.97 10.81
CA SER A 118 -15.10 3.01 9.88
C SER A 118 -14.98 4.36 9.18
N ARG A 119 -13.82 4.61 8.60
CA ARG A 119 -13.55 5.72 7.70
C ARG A 119 -12.97 5.16 6.42
N VAL A 120 -13.52 5.60 5.29
CA VAL A 120 -12.99 5.26 3.98
C VAL A 120 -11.82 6.20 3.70
N ASP A 121 -10.79 5.68 3.02
CA ASP A 121 -9.62 6.49 2.70
C ASP A 121 -10.01 7.72 1.87
N PHE A 122 -10.89 7.55 0.87
CA PHE A 122 -11.44 8.66 0.08
C PHE A 122 -12.93 8.48 -0.26
N MET A 123 -13.67 9.59 -0.24
CA MET A 123 -14.97 9.72 -0.89
C MET A 123 -14.84 10.71 -2.05
N LEU A 124 -15.28 10.29 -3.23
CA LEU A 124 -15.25 11.09 -4.45
C LEU A 124 -16.66 11.50 -4.83
N SER A 125 -16.83 12.74 -5.26
CA SER A 125 -18.13 13.23 -5.73
C SER A 125 -18.02 14.13 -6.97
N GLN A 126 -19.05 14.07 -7.80
CA GLN A 126 -19.17 14.86 -9.02
C GLN A 126 -20.64 14.95 -9.43
N ASP A 127 -21.07 16.14 -9.85
CA ASP A 127 -22.45 16.33 -10.32
C ASP A 127 -22.82 15.35 -11.44
N GLY A 128 -23.95 14.66 -11.26
CA GLY A 128 -24.45 13.67 -12.21
C GLY A 128 -23.84 12.27 -12.07
N LEU A 129 -22.92 12.04 -11.12
CA LEU A 129 -22.36 10.72 -10.80
C LEU A 129 -22.76 10.30 -9.39
N PRO A 130 -22.93 8.99 -9.12
CA PRO A 130 -23.02 8.50 -7.75
C PRO A 130 -21.69 8.73 -7.03
N ASP A 131 -21.75 9.01 -5.72
CA ASP A 131 -20.56 9.10 -4.87
C ASP A 131 -19.77 7.80 -4.92
N ALA A 132 -18.43 7.92 -4.96
CA ALA A 132 -17.52 6.77 -4.95
C ALA A 132 -16.72 6.69 -3.65
N TYR A 133 -16.82 5.57 -2.96
CA TYR A 133 -16.08 5.26 -1.74
C TYR A 133 -14.89 4.39 -2.10
N VAL A 134 -13.68 4.91 -1.88
CA VAL A 134 -12.42 4.31 -2.31
C VAL A 134 -11.57 3.97 -1.09
N GLU A 135 -11.45 2.67 -0.84
CA GLU A 135 -10.52 2.13 0.16
C GLU A 135 -9.20 1.76 -0.51
N VAL A 136 -8.09 2.09 0.12
CA VAL A 136 -6.73 1.84 -0.37
C VAL A 136 -6.06 0.72 0.44
N LYS A 137 -5.33 -0.14 -0.28
CA LYS A 137 -4.45 -1.16 0.32
C LYS A 137 -3.06 -1.05 -0.28
N SER A 138 -2.06 -0.97 0.60
CA SER A 138 -0.66 -1.07 0.20
C SER A 138 -0.26 -2.54 0.10
N VAL A 139 0.26 -2.95 -1.05
CA VAL A 139 0.66 -4.33 -1.31
C VAL A 139 2.17 -4.41 -1.45
N THR A 140 2.83 -5.14 -0.55
CA THR A 140 4.29 -5.28 -0.54
C THR A 140 4.77 -6.72 -0.48
N LEU A 141 3.89 -7.71 -0.29
CA LEU A 141 4.29 -9.12 -0.29
C LEU A 141 4.46 -9.61 -1.74
N ARG A 142 5.54 -10.36 -1.98
CA ARG A 142 5.81 -11.12 -3.20
C ARG A 142 6.57 -12.37 -2.78
N ARG A 143 6.17 -13.52 -3.31
CA ARG A 143 6.81 -14.81 -3.02
C ARG A 143 7.20 -15.58 -4.27
N GLU A 144 6.46 -15.42 -5.36
CA GLU A 144 6.59 -16.23 -6.56
C GLU A 144 6.36 -15.39 -7.82
N GLY A 145 7.19 -15.58 -8.84
CA GLY A 145 7.08 -14.88 -10.11
C GLY A 145 7.00 -13.37 -9.91
N ASP A 146 6.10 -12.71 -10.61
CA ASP A 146 5.82 -11.27 -10.53
C ASP A 146 4.47 -10.98 -9.81
N TRP A 147 3.97 -11.94 -9.02
CA TRP A 147 2.75 -11.78 -8.24
C TRP A 147 2.99 -10.96 -6.97
N ALA A 148 2.40 -9.78 -6.91
CA ALA A 148 2.10 -9.12 -5.65
C ALA A 148 0.98 -9.88 -4.93
N GLU A 149 1.08 -10.00 -3.62
CA GLU A 149 0.10 -10.73 -2.80
C GLU A 149 -0.41 -9.86 -1.64
N PHE A 150 -1.70 -9.96 -1.35
CA PHE A 150 -2.31 -9.30 -0.19
C PHE A 150 -3.25 -10.25 0.56
N PRO A 151 -3.27 -10.27 1.90
CA PRO A 151 -2.41 -9.52 2.83
C PRO A 151 -1.07 -10.23 3.12
N ASP A 152 -0.19 -9.61 3.91
CA ASP A 152 1.06 -10.25 4.42
C ASP A 152 0.91 -10.92 5.80
N CYS A 153 -0.28 -10.78 6.42
CA CYS A 153 -0.73 -11.48 7.62
C CYS A 153 -2.26 -11.38 7.75
N VAL A 154 -2.86 -12.07 8.72
CA VAL A 154 -4.30 -11.97 9.01
C VAL A 154 -4.72 -10.52 9.27
N THR A 155 -5.76 -10.05 8.57
CA THR A 155 -6.28 -8.69 8.62
C THR A 155 -7.81 -8.65 8.77
N ALA A 156 -8.29 -8.87 10.00
CA ALA A 156 -9.71 -8.73 10.34
C ALA A 156 -10.28 -7.35 9.98
N ARG A 157 -9.47 -6.28 10.11
CA ARG A 157 -9.85 -4.92 9.72
C ARG A 157 -10.04 -4.80 8.20
N GLY A 158 -9.15 -5.40 7.41
CA GLY A 158 -9.29 -5.39 5.95
C GLY A 158 -10.57 -6.11 5.48
N ALA A 159 -10.88 -7.25 6.08
CA ALA A 159 -12.12 -7.97 5.79
C ALA A 159 -13.37 -7.17 6.19
N LYS A 160 -13.35 -6.51 7.36
CA LYS A 160 -14.44 -5.61 7.78
C LYS A 160 -14.70 -4.51 6.75
N HIS A 161 -13.65 -3.85 6.26
CA HIS A 161 -13.80 -2.77 5.27
C HIS A 161 -14.37 -3.29 3.93
N LEU A 162 -14.00 -4.50 3.49
CA LEU A 162 -14.64 -5.12 2.32
C LEU A 162 -16.14 -5.35 2.52
N GLN A 163 -16.54 -5.81 3.71
CA GLN A 163 -17.95 -6.00 4.04
C GLN A 163 -18.72 -4.66 4.07
N GLU A 164 -18.11 -3.61 4.61
CA GLU A 164 -18.70 -2.27 4.61
C GLU A 164 -18.80 -1.68 3.19
N LEU A 165 -17.85 -1.99 2.29
CA LEU A 165 -17.94 -1.60 0.89
C LEU A 165 -19.05 -2.36 0.14
N ILE A 166 -19.36 -3.61 0.50
CA ILE A 166 -20.53 -4.32 -0.04
C ILE A 166 -21.81 -3.55 0.32
N GLU A 167 -21.95 -3.10 1.56
CA GLU A 167 -23.11 -2.32 2.00
C GLU A 167 -23.23 -1.00 1.22
N VAL A 168 -22.10 -0.33 0.96
CA VAL A 168 -22.05 0.88 0.12
C VAL A 168 -22.54 0.59 -1.31
N ALA A 169 -22.05 -0.49 -1.92
CA ALA A 169 -22.47 -0.89 -3.27
C ALA A 169 -23.96 -1.22 -3.33
N GLN A 170 -24.47 -1.97 -2.35
CA GLN A 170 -25.88 -2.34 -2.26
C GLN A 170 -26.80 -1.14 -2.00
N ALA A 171 -26.29 -0.08 -1.37
CA ALA A 171 -27.00 1.18 -1.19
C ALA A 171 -27.02 2.07 -2.46
N GLY A 172 -26.39 1.64 -3.55
CA GLY A 172 -26.39 2.34 -4.85
C GLY A 172 -25.29 3.37 -5.05
N ALA A 173 -24.38 3.51 -4.08
CA ALA A 173 -23.14 4.25 -4.27
C ALA A 173 -22.08 3.37 -4.93
N ARG A 174 -21.03 3.98 -5.51
CA ARG A 174 -19.91 3.23 -6.08
C ARG A 174 -18.94 2.86 -4.96
N ALA A 175 -18.54 1.59 -4.88
CA ALA A 175 -17.60 1.10 -3.88
C ALA A 175 -16.36 0.53 -4.58
N VAL A 176 -15.18 0.97 -4.16
CA VAL A 176 -13.92 0.67 -4.83
C VAL A 176 -12.87 0.22 -3.82
N MET A 177 -12.27 -0.92 -4.07
CA MET A 177 -11.05 -1.36 -3.40
C MET A 177 -9.87 -1.15 -4.35
N LEU A 178 -9.00 -0.21 -4.01
CA LEU A 178 -7.80 0.14 -4.76
C LEU A 178 -6.56 -0.47 -4.08
N TYR A 179 -5.93 -1.42 -4.76
CA TYR A 179 -4.64 -1.95 -4.37
C TYR A 179 -3.51 -1.17 -5.04
N LEU A 180 -2.69 -0.50 -4.23
CA LEU A 180 -1.44 0.08 -4.69
C LEU A 180 -0.33 -0.93 -4.46
N VAL A 181 0.23 -1.47 -5.54
CA VAL A 181 1.43 -2.30 -5.47
C VAL A 181 2.62 -1.38 -5.17
N SER A 182 3.00 -1.41 -3.90
CA SER A 182 4.02 -0.57 -3.27
C SER A 182 5.42 -1.17 -3.45
N ARG A 183 5.67 -1.80 -4.59
CA ARG A 183 6.95 -2.38 -5.00
C ARG A 183 7.05 -2.45 -6.52
N THR A 184 8.28 -2.43 -7.05
CA THR A 184 8.51 -2.24 -8.50
C THR A 184 8.83 -3.52 -9.28
N ASP A 185 8.79 -4.69 -8.64
CA ASP A 185 9.15 -6.00 -9.21
C ASP A 185 7.94 -6.95 -9.36
N CYS A 186 6.74 -6.39 -9.48
CA CYS A 186 5.48 -7.12 -9.64
C CYS A 186 4.70 -6.60 -10.85
N GLY A 187 4.06 -7.51 -11.58
CA GLY A 187 3.24 -7.22 -12.77
C GLY A 187 1.76 -7.52 -12.59
N LYS A 188 1.34 -8.08 -11.45
CA LYS A 188 -0.04 -8.53 -11.20
C LYS A 188 -0.30 -8.78 -9.72
N LEU A 189 -1.59 -8.83 -9.34
CA LEU A 189 -2.03 -9.01 -7.95
C LEU A 189 -2.88 -10.27 -7.76
N ARG A 190 -2.64 -11.00 -6.67
CA ARG A 190 -3.52 -12.05 -6.16
C ARG A 190 -3.67 -11.98 -4.64
N MET A 191 -4.66 -12.66 -4.07
CA MET A 191 -4.80 -12.73 -2.61
C MET A 191 -3.93 -13.84 -2.02
N ALA A 192 -3.41 -13.59 -0.82
CA ALA A 192 -2.64 -14.56 -0.04
C ALA A 192 -3.55 -15.42 0.82
N THR A 193 -4.33 -16.30 0.19
CA THR A 193 -5.35 -17.12 0.85
C THR A 193 -4.79 -18.04 1.94
N ASP A 194 -3.53 -18.45 1.82
CA ASP A 194 -2.82 -19.22 2.85
C ASP A 194 -2.47 -18.39 4.10
N LEU A 195 -2.39 -17.06 3.98
CA LEU A 195 -2.13 -16.14 5.09
C LEU A 195 -3.41 -15.58 5.71
N ASP A 196 -4.43 -15.32 4.90
CA ASP A 196 -5.76 -14.91 5.37
C ASP A 196 -6.88 -15.45 4.46
N PRO A 197 -7.38 -16.66 4.73
CA PRO A 197 -8.48 -17.26 3.99
C PRO A 197 -9.76 -16.43 4.08
N ASN A 198 -10.00 -15.79 5.23
CA ASN A 198 -11.19 -14.98 5.45
C ASN A 198 -11.16 -13.72 4.58
N TYR A 199 -10.02 -13.05 4.47
CA TYR A 199 -9.88 -11.91 3.55
C TYR A 199 -10.11 -12.33 2.10
N ALA A 200 -9.53 -13.46 1.65
CA ALA A 200 -9.73 -13.94 0.29
C ALA A 200 -11.21 -14.28 -0.01
N GLN A 201 -11.91 -14.92 0.93
CA GLN A 201 -13.35 -15.17 0.80
C GLN A 201 -14.16 -13.87 0.76
N THR A 202 -13.85 -12.92 1.63
CA THR A 202 -14.54 -11.62 1.68
C THR A 202 -14.27 -10.82 0.40
N PHE A 203 -13.06 -10.93 -0.17
CA PHE A 203 -12.71 -10.31 -1.45
C PHE A 203 -13.58 -10.85 -2.59
N ASP A 204 -13.71 -12.18 -2.70
CA ASP A 204 -14.56 -12.80 -3.72
C ASP A 204 -16.03 -12.38 -3.56
N LEU A 205 -16.53 -12.35 -2.32
CA LEU A 205 -17.88 -11.90 -2.01
C LEU A 205 -18.08 -10.42 -2.40
N ALA A 206 -17.14 -9.55 -2.06
CA ALA A 206 -17.20 -8.13 -2.39
C ALA A 206 -17.22 -7.90 -3.89
N ARG A 207 -16.34 -8.58 -4.63
CA ARG A 207 -16.30 -8.55 -6.09
C ARG A 207 -17.62 -9.01 -6.72
N ALA A 208 -18.24 -10.07 -6.17
CA ALA A 208 -19.53 -10.57 -6.63
C ALA A 208 -20.71 -9.64 -6.30
N ASN A 209 -20.56 -8.75 -5.31
CA ASN A 209 -21.60 -7.81 -4.84
C ASN A 209 -21.35 -6.36 -5.32
N GLY A 210 -20.62 -6.18 -6.42
CA GLY A 210 -20.48 -4.88 -7.07
C GLY A 210 -19.41 -3.96 -6.49
N VAL A 211 -18.53 -4.45 -5.61
CA VAL A 211 -17.32 -3.72 -5.24
C VAL A 211 -16.30 -3.84 -6.36
N GLU A 212 -15.86 -2.69 -6.88
CA GLU A 212 -14.88 -2.63 -7.94
C GLU A 212 -13.47 -2.85 -7.40
N MET A 213 -12.76 -3.82 -7.98
CA MET A 213 -11.40 -4.16 -7.59
C MET A 213 -10.45 -3.58 -8.64
N ILE A 214 -9.66 -2.58 -8.24
CA ILE A 214 -8.66 -1.97 -9.14
C ILE A 214 -7.27 -2.09 -8.51
N CYS A 215 -6.26 -2.21 -9.36
CA CYS A 215 -4.88 -2.38 -8.93
C CYS A 215 -3.95 -1.53 -9.80
N TYR A 216 -3.04 -0.83 -9.15
CA TYR A 216 -2.07 0.04 -9.81
C TYR A 216 -0.67 -0.22 -9.26
N ALA A 217 0.31 -0.17 -10.16
CA ALA A 217 1.72 -0.17 -9.81
C ALA A 217 2.14 1.18 -9.22
N SER A 218 3.34 1.20 -8.63
CA SER A 218 4.03 2.43 -8.23
C SER A 218 5.35 2.55 -8.96
N HIS A 219 5.70 3.76 -9.40
CA HIS A 219 7.08 4.11 -9.69
C HIS A 219 7.75 4.55 -8.39
N ILE A 220 8.89 3.96 -8.05
CA ILE A 220 9.62 4.25 -6.82
C ILE A 220 11.07 4.52 -7.18
N SER A 221 11.60 5.61 -6.64
CA SER A 221 12.99 6.02 -6.75
C SER A 221 13.39 6.78 -5.47
N PRO A 222 14.69 7.05 -5.26
CA PRO A 222 15.12 7.94 -4.18
C PRO A 222 14.47 9.33 -4.21
N ASP A 223 14.03 9.81 -5.38
CA ASP A 223 13.41 11.13 -5.53
C ASP A 223 11.93 11.16 -5.13
N GLY A 224 11.25 10.01 -5.13
CA GLY A 224 9.82 9.98 -4.91
C GLY A 224 9.13 8.65 -5.22
N ILE A 225 7.82 8.67 -4.94
CA ILE A 225 6.89 7.60 -5.28
C ILE A 225 5.66 8.19 -5.98
N THR A 226 5.27 7.63 -7.12
CA THR A 226 4.06 8.03 -7.87
C THR A 226 3.28 6.82 -8.32
N LEU A 227 2.00 7.02 -8.62
CA LEU A 227 1.20 6.02 -9.32
C LEU A 227 1.83 5.71 -10.67
N ALA A 228 1.77 4.45 -11.09
CA ALA A 228 2.20 3.98 -12.40
C ALA A 228 1.01 3.38 -13.18
N ASN A 229 1.26 2.40 -14.04
CA ASN A 229 0.21 1.74 -14.82
C ASN A 229 -0.72 0.87 -13.96
N ALA A 230 -1.93 0.66 -14.46
CA ALA A 230 -2.83 -0.36 -13.94
C ALA A 230 -2.20 -1.76 -14.07
N LEU A 231 -2.51 -2.64 -13.11
CA LEU A 231 -2.09 -4.04 -13.10
C LEU A 231 -3.31 -4.96 -13.07
N PRO A 232 -3.25 -6.13 -13.73
CA PRO A 232 -4.32 -7.10 -13.62
C PRO A 232 -4.38 -7.71 -12.22
N ILE A 233 -5.60 -7.94 -11.76
CA ILE A 233 -5.91 -8.77 -10.60
C ILE A 233 -6.29 -10.16 -11.11
N GLY A 234 -5.84 -11.21 -10.42
CA GLY A 234 -6.18 -12.59 -10.76
C GLY A 234 -7.68 -12.77 -11.00
N PRO A 235 -8.11 -13.29 -12.17
CA PRO A 235 -9.52 -13.32 -12.54
C PRO A 235 -10.28 -14.39 -11.76
N ASP A 236 -9.62 -15.48 -11.39
CA ASP A 236 -10.23 -16.62 -10.71
C ASP A 236 -10.68 -16.27 -9.28
N PRO A 237 -11.59 -17.07 -8.68
CA PRO A 237 -11.88 -17.00 -7.25
C PRO A 237 -10.60 -17.12 -6.43
N GLN A 238 -10.38 -16.15 -5.54
CA GLN A 238 -9.15 -16.06 -4.76
C GLN A 238 -9.18 -16.99 -3.54
N SER A 239 -10.36 -17.32 -3.03
CA SER A 239 -10.58 -18.20 -1.86
C SER A 239 -10.30 -19.70 -2.10
N GLY A 240 -10.05 -20.11 -3.34
CA GLY A 240 -9.74 -21.50 -3.68
C GLY A 240 -8.33 -21.96 -3.27
N PRO A 241 -8.09 -23.28 -3.17
CA PRO A 241 -6.73 -23.81 -2.99
C PRO A 241 -5.86 -23.39 -4.18
N ARG A 242 -4.62 -22.96 -3.91
CA ARG A 242 -3.65 -22.65 -4.98
C ARG A 242 -3.37 -23.94 -5.75
N VAL A 243 -3.72 -23.96 -7.03
CA VAL A 243 -3.16 -24.96 -7.94
C VAL A 243 -1.69 -24.60 -8.11
N ALA A 244 -0.81 -25.51 -7.67
CA ALA A 244 0.64 -25.36 -7.74
C ALA A 244 1.14 -25.33 -9.18
#